data_AF-X1D344-F1
#
_entry.id   AF-X1D344-F1
#
_cell.length_a   1.000
_cell.length_b   1.000
_cell.length_c   1.000
_cell.angle_alpha   90.00
_cell.angle_beta   90.00
_cell.angle_gamma   90.00
#
_symmetry.space_group_name_H-M   'P 1'
#
loop_
_entity.id
_entity.type
_entity.pdbx_description
1 polymer ?
#
loop_
_entity_poly.entity_id
_entity_poly.type
_entity_poly.pdbx_seq_one_letter_code
_entity_poly.pdbx_strand_id
1 'polypeptide(L)'
;LWFRNFSEEETYTIVGVIEQMGGFKDRHVRNQSPGNFQLDVNYQGKKFDFQRELFTSLKQRGIRFQTQQAKGNRFLIFKEGTDNPFRKINVR
;
A
#
# COMPACT_ATOMS: atom_id res chain seq x y z
N LEU A 1 -12.29 -13.72 15.22
CA LEU A 1 -11.06 -12.97 14.90
C LEU A 1 -11.46 -11.63 14.31
N TRP A 2 -11.29 -10.54 15.06
CA TRP A 2 -11.56 -9.19 14.57
C TRP A 2 -10.49 -8.85 13.53
N PHE A 3 -10.89 -8.64 12.28
CA PHE A 3 -9.97 -8.23 11.21
C PHE A 3 -9.29 -6.91 11.60
N ARG A 4 -7.95 -6.90 11.69
CA ARG A 4 -7.18 -5.67 11.96
C ARG A 4 -7.13 -4.83 10.69
N ASN A 5 -8.17 -4.06 10.42
CA ASN A 5 -8.17 -3.12 9.31
C ASN A 5 -7.20 -1.96 9.58
N PHE A 6 -6.77 -1.30 8.51
CA PHE A 6 -6.27 0.07 8.68
C PHE A 6 -7.42 0.94 9.22
N SER A 7 -7.11 1.82 10.16
CA SER A 7 -8.04 2.89 10.49
C SER A 7 -8.20 3.83 9.30
N GLU A 8 -9.24 4.66 9.30
CA GLU A 8 -9.39 5.71 8.29
C GLU A 8 -8.17 6.65 8.29
N GLU A 9 -7.69 7.02 9.47
CA GLU A 9 -6.48 7.85 9.64
C GLU A 9 -5.24 7.20 9.01
N GLU A 10 -4.99 5.91 9.24
CA GLU A 10 -3.89 5.19 8.61
C GLU A 10 -4.06 5.15 7.10
N THR A 11 -5.29 4.93 6.61
CA THR A 11 -5.58 4.89 5.18
C THR A 11 -5.29 6.25 4.52
N TYR A 12 -5.78 7.35 5.10
CA TYR A 12 -5.51 8.70 4.61
C TYR A 12 -4.04 9.07 4.71
N THR A 13 -3.38 8.64 5.77
CA THR A 13 -1.94 8.84 5.94
C THR A 13 -1.18 8.15 4.82
N ILE A 14 -1.48 6.87 4.53
CA ILE A 14 -0.81 6.11 3.47
C ILE A 14 -1.04 6.74 2.10
N VAL A 15 -2.26 7.13 1.83
CA VAL A 15 -2.63 7.87 0.63
C VAL A 15 -1.84 9.17 0.50
N GLY A 16 -1.80 9.99 1.56
CA GLY A 16 -1.11 11.27 1.55
C GLY A 16 0.40 11.12 1.39
N VAL A 17 0.99 10.04 1.96
CA VAL A 17 2.40 9.68 1.72
C VAL A 17 2.67 9.48 0.24
N ILE A 18 1.80 8.76 -0.47
CA ILE A 18 1.96 8.47 -1.90
C ILE A 18 1.82 9.73 -2.75
N GLU A 19 0.84 10.57 -2.44
CA GLU A 19 0.60 11.83 -3.17
C GLU A 19 1.76 12.82 -3.03
N GLN A 20 2.52 12.74 -1.93
CA GLN A 20 3.69 13.58 -1.66
C GLN A 20 4.98 13.09 -2.33
N MET A 21 4.98 11.89 -2.94
CA MET A 21 6.21 11.32 -3.50
C MET A 21 6.68 12.03 -4.75
N GLY A 22 7.99 12.18 -4.87
CA GLY A 22 8.62 12.67 -6.10
C GLY A 22 8.34 11.72 -7.26
N GLY A 23 7.56 12.15 -8.25
CA GLY A 23 7.17 11.34 -9.41
C GLY A 23 5.72 10.83 -9.38
N PHE A 24 4.96 11.07 -8.30
CA PHE A 24 3.53 10.80 -8.27
C PHE A 24 2.78 11.58 -9.38
N LYS A 25 1.84 10.92 -10.06
CA LYS A 25 0.97 11.53 -11.09
C LYS A 25 -0.49 11.45 -10.72
N ASP A 26 -0.95 10.26 -10.38
CA ASP A 26 -2.35 9.99 -10.05
C ASP A 26 -2.47 8.69 -9.26
N ARG A 27 -3.59 8.52 -8.55
CA ARG A 27 -3.96 7.26 -7.90
C ARG A 27 -5.43 6.96 -8.08
N HIS A 28 -5.74 5.68 -8.08
CA HIS A 28 -7.11 5.20 -7.95
C HIS A 28 -7.21 4.21 -6.80
N VAL A 29 -7.93 4.58 -5.74
CA VAL A 29 -8.20 3.69 -4.60
C VAL A 29 -9.38 2.80 -4.96
N ARG A 30 -9.12 1.49 -5.11
CA ARG A 30 -10.11 0.57 -5.66
C ARG A 30 -11.10 0.01 -4.66
N ASN A 31 -10.65 -0.32 -3.43
CA ASN A 31 -11.50 -0.73 -2.30
C ASN A 31 -10.65 -1.17 -1.09
N GLN A 32 -11.26 -1.05 0.09
CA GLN A 32 -10.78 -1.61 1.36
C GLN A 32 -11.43 -2.98 1.57
N SER A 33 -10.62 -4.02 1.75
CA SER A 33 -11.07 -5.32 2.24
C SER A 33 -10.60 -5.48 3.69
N PRO A 34 -11.17 -6.39 4.48
CA PRO A 34 -10.70 -6.57 5.84
C PRO A 34 -9.18 -6.87 5.87
N GLY A 35 -8.43 -6.00 6.55
CA GLY A 35 -6.98 -6.08 6.72
C GLY A 35 -6.11 -5.58 5.56
N ASN A 36 -6.70 -5.07 4.47
CA ASN A 36 -5.95 -4.52 3.34
C ASN A 36 -6.71 -3.47 2.54
N PHE A 37 -6.00 -2.67 1.76
CA PHE A 37 -6.64 -1.89 0.70
C PHE A 37 -5.80 -1.91 -0.57
N GLN A 38 -6.49 -1.72 -1.69
CA GLN A 38 -5.89 -1.76 -3.02
C GLN A 38 -5.86 -0.37 -3.62
N LEU A 39 -4.73 -0.06 -4.25
CA LEU A 39 -4.61 1.15 -5.03
C LEU A 39 -3.84 0.91 -6.32
N ASP A 40 -4.25 1.59 -7.38
CA ASP A 40 -3.45 1.75 -8.58
C ASP A 40 -2.70 3.08 -8.46
N VAL A 41 -1.37 3.08 -8.64
CA VAL A 41 -0.54 4.30 -8.59
C VAL A 41 0.09 4.56 -9.95
N ASN A 42 -0.19 5.71 -10.53
CA ASN A 42 0.59 6.22 -11.64
C ASN A 42 1.81 6.98 -11.08
N TYR A 43 2.99 6.40 -11.27
CA TYR A 43 4.25 6.93 -10.77
C TYR A 43 5.27 7.01 -11.91
N GLN A 44 5.81 8.20 -12.14
CA GLN A 44 6.88 8.46 -13.09
C GLN A 44 8.23 8.25 -12.41
N GLY A 45 8.73 7.02 -12.44
CA GLY A 45 10.03 6.67 -11.90
C GLY A 45 10.22 5.16 -11.83
N LYS A 46 11.28 4.71 -11.16
CA LYS A 46 11.49 3.28 -10.97
C LYS A 46 10.56 2.79 -9.86
N LYS A 47 9.95 1.63 -10.10
CA LYS A 47 9.09 0.98 -9.13
C LYS A 47 9.77 0.71 -7.77
N PHE A 48 11.05 0.36 -7.79
CA PHE A 48 11.81 0.16 -6.55
C PHE A 48 11.93 1.45 -5.73
N ASP A 49 12.09 2.60 -6.39
CA ASP A 49 12.20 3.90 -5.72
C ASP A 49 10.87 4.25 -5.03
N PHE A 50 9.74 4.04 -5.72
CA PHE A 50 8.40 4.15 -5.13
C PHE A 50 8.24 3.25 -3.90
N GLN A 51 8.59 1.96 -4.00
CA GLN A 51 8.46 1.02 -2.90
C GLN A 51 9.34 1.40 -1.69
N ARG A 52 10.57 1.86 -1.95
CA ARG A 52 11.51 2.31 -0.92
C ARG A 52 11.04 3.58 -0.22
N GLU A 53 10.54 4.55 -0.97
CA GLU A 53 10.01 5.81 -0.42
C GLU A 53 8.77 5.54 0.42
N LEU A 54 7.81 4.77 -0.11
CA LEU A 54 6.62 4.32 0.62
C LEU A 54 6.99 3.65 1.94
N PHE A 55 7.93 2.70 1.89
CA PHE A 55 8.40 2.00 3.09
C PHE A 55 9.00 2.94 4.12
N THR A 56 9.88 3.84 3.70
CA THR A 56 10.57 4.76 4.60
C THR A 56 9.59 5.73 5.25
N SER A 57 8.72 6.35 4.45
CA SER A 57 7.76 7.36 4.91
C SER A 57 6.66 6.81 5.81
N LEU A 58 6.20 5.57 5.59
CA LEU A 58 5.21 4.93 6.46
C LEU A 58 5.82 4.43 7.77
N LYS A 59 7.03 3.88 7.71
CA LYS A 59 7.77 3.47 8.92
C LYS A 59 8.05 4.66 9.84
N GLN A 60 8.40 5.82 9.29
CA GLN A 60 8.58 7.07 10.06
C GLN A 60 7.29 7.53 10.76
N ARG A 61 6.13 7.25 10.16
CA ARG A 61 4.80 7.58 10.71
C ARG A 61 4.23 6.47 11.61
N GLY A 62 5.02 5.45 11.94
CA GLY A 62 4.61 4.35 12.83
C GLY A 62 3.63 3.34 12.21
N ILE A 63 3.38 3.43 10.91
CA ILE A 63 2.46 2.53 10.20
C ILE A 63 3.20 1.25 9.85
N ARG A 64 2.71 0.13 10.38
CA ARG A 64 3.23 -1.21 10.14
C ARG A 64 2.43 -1.90 9.05
N PHE A 65 3.09 -2.29 7.97
CA PHE A 65 2.42 -2.81 6.79
C PHE A 65 3.30 -3.77 5.99
N GLN A 66 2.66 -4.50 5.09
CA GLN A 66 3.29 -5.26 4.01
C GLN A 66 2.72 -4.79 2.68
N THR A 67 3.54 -4.70 1.65
CA THR A 67 3.08 -4.45 0.28
C THR A 67 3.25 -5.68 -0.59
N GLN A 68 2.27 -5.91 -1.45
CA GLN A 68 2.35 -6.86 -2.54
C GLN A 68 1.97 -6.16 -3.83
N GLN A 69 2.75 -6.35 -4.88
CA GLN A 69 2.30 -5.94 -6.21
C GLN A 69 1.31 -6.99 -6.72
N ALA A 70 0.19 -6.53 -7.26
CA ALA A 70 -0.62 -7.38 -8.13
C ALA A 70 -0.20 -7.18 -9.59
N LYS A 71 -1.12 -6.75 -10.45
CA LYS A 71 -0.89 -6.57 -11.89
C LYS A 71 -0.59 -5.11 -12.22
N GLY A 72 0.45 -4.87 -13.01
CA GLY A 72 0.82 -3.53 -13.49
C GLY A 72 1.12 -2.57 -12.34
N ASN A 73 0.42 -1.44 -12.32
CA ASN A 73 0.57 -0.36 -11.34
C ASN A 73 -0.23 -0.56 -10.04
N ARG A 74 -0.79 -1.77 -9.84
CA ARG A 74 -1.58 -2.09 -8.66
C ARG A 74 -0.74 -2.57 -7.50
N PHE A 75 -0.94 -1.93 -6.35
CA PHE A 75 -0.37 -2.30 -5.07
C PHE A 75 -1.47 -2.68 -4.09
N LEU A 76 -1.23 -3.78 -3.38
CA LEU A 76 -2.00 -4.19 -2.21
C LEU A 76 -1.16 -3.82 -0.98
N ILE A 77 -1.80 -3.13 -0.05
CA ILE A 77 -1.20 -2.77 1.23
C ILE A 77 -1.96 -3.54 2.31
N PHE A 78 -1.24 -4.37 3.05
CA PHE A 78 -1.75 -5.19 4.15
C PHE A 78 -1.28 -4.60 5.47
N LYS A 79 -2.17 -4.52 6.46
CA LYS A 79 -1.77 -4.14 7.82
C LYS A 79 -0.96 -5.28 8.44
N GLU A 80 0.14 -4.96 9.12
CA GLU A 80 0.94 -6.00 9.75
C GLU A 80 0.11 -6.79 10.79
N GLY A 81 0.20 -8.12 10.75
CA GLY A 81 -0.59 -9.00 11.59
C GLY A 81 -1.98 -9.34 11.06
N THR A 82 -2.30 -8.96 9.81
CA THR A 82 -3.44 -9.53 9.09
C THR A 82 -2.99 -10.75 8.29
N ASP A 83 -3.89 -11.73 8.15
CA ASP A 83 -3.66 -12.81 7.19
C ASP A 83 -3.65 -12.20 5.79
N ASN A 84 -2.52 -12.30 5.10
CA ASN A 84 -2.46 -12.03 3.68
C ASN A 84 -2.84 -13.33 2.95
N PRO A 85 -4.08 -13.48 2.45
CA PRO A 85 -4.49 -14.71 1.74
C PRO A 85 -3.71 -14.91 0.43
N PHE A 86 -3.02 -13.87 -0.05
CA PHE A 86 -2.20 -13.90 -1.26
C PHE A 86 -0.71 -14.14 -0.98
N ARG A 87 -0.32 -14.38 0.29
CA ARG A 87 1.08 -14.62 0.69
C ARG A 87 1.71 -15.86 0.04
N LYS A 88 0.88 -16.83 -0.37
CA LYS A 88 1.30 -18.06 -1.08
C LYS A 88 1.12 -17.98 -2.60
N ILE A 89 0.51 -16.91 -3.11
CA ILE A 89 0.25 -16.75 -4.53
C ILE A 89 1.39 -15.88 -5.08
N ASN A 90 2.34 -16.52 -5.76
CA ASN A 90 3.25 -15.83 -6.66
C ASN A 90 2.39 -15.21 -7.76
N VAL A 91 2.04 -13.94 -7.60
CA VAL A 91 1.44 -13.15 -8.68
C VAL A 91 2.55 -12.92 -9.69
N ARG A 92 2.66 -13.85 -10.65
CA ARG A 92 3.48 -13.73 -11.85
C ARG A 92 2.81 -12.80 -12.85
#